data_AF-A0AAU6V4Q3-F1
#
_entry.id   AF-A0AAU6V4Q3-F1
#
_cell.length_a   1.000
_cell.length_b   1.000
_cell.length_c   1.000
_cell.angle_alpha   90.00
_cell.angle_beta   90.00
_cell.angle_gamma   90.00
#
_symmetry.space_group_name_H-M   'P 1'
#
loop_
_entity.id
_entity.type
_entity.pdbx_description
1 polymer ?
#
loop_
_entity_poly.entity_id
_entity_poly.type
_entity_poly.pdbx_seq_one_letter_code
_entity_poly.pdbx_strand_id
1 'polypeptide(L)'
;MTMTDNKQLETSTTLDSLDSAQWLHISETVKLLLLSIAQIELTLTDGEHNVTGLGSLFTDMAEQLREVNAWLETQEDTPAEIRDHGRHLAGKVNEGIVAFQFYDRLSQRLNHVVTGLALTEEVLRDEHSRTSEHAWEMLQRTIKSTYSLDCERKMFDLVLQGMPLHEALSQYQDEHLKQNNNDIELF
;
A
#
# COMPACT_ATOMS: atom_id res chain seq x y z
N MET A 1 -19.42 57.89 -29.75
CA MET A 1 -18.37 57.04 -30.31
C MET A 1 -17.62 56.41 -29.14
N THR A 2 -18.09 55.22 -28.74
CA THR A 2 -17.38 54.09 -28.10
C THR A 2 -16.25 54.37 -27.10
N MET A 3 -16.54 54.25 -25.80
CA MET A 3 -15.58 54.05 -24.71
C MET A 3 -16.25 53.22 -23.59
N THR A 4 -16.64 51.96 -23.87
CA THR A 4 -17.25 51.11 -22.81
C THR A 4 -16.93 49.61 -22.85
N ASP A 5 -15.98 49.13 -23.66
CA ASP A 5 -15.69 47.69 -23.79
C ASP A 5 -14.21 47.34 -23.61
N ASN A 6 -13.59 47.71 -22.48
CA ASN A 6 -12.21 47.25 -22.19
C ASN A 6 -11.97 46.73 -20.77
N LYS A 7 -12.99 46.72 -19.90
CA LYS A 7 -12.83 46.29 -18.49
C LYS A 7 -13.25 44.84 -18.24
N GLN A 8 -14.12 44.27 -19.09
CA GLN A 8 -14.55 42.86 -19.00
C GLN A 8 -13.56 41.88 -19.63
N LEU A 9 -12.73 42.33 -20.58
CA LEU A 9 -11.78 41.45 -21.26
C LEU A 9 -10.54 41.14 -20.40
N GLU A 10 -10.07 42.09 -19.58
CA GLU A 10 -8.90 41.91 -18.70
C GLU A 10 -9.17 41.01 -17.48
N THR A 11 -10.43 40.88 -17.04
CA THR A 11 -10.80 40.07 -15.87
C THR A 11 -10.93 38.58 -16.18
N SER A 12 -11.36 38.20 -17.39
CA SER A 12 -11.42 36.79 -17.80
C SER A 12 -10.03 36.19 -18.05
N THR A 13 -9.12 36.93 -18.68
CA THR A 13 -7.76 36.43 -18.99
C THR A 13 -6.91 36.20 -17.74
N THR A 14 -7.10 37.02 -16.70
CA THR A 14 -6.38 36.89 -15.43
C THR A 14 -6.90 35.71 -14.60
N LEU A 15 -8.21 35.45 -14.60
CA LEU A 15 -8.82 34.33 -13.89
C LEU A 15 -8.43 32.97 -14.50
N ASP A 16 -8.47 32.84 -15.84
CA ASP A 16 -8.02 31.63 -16.55
C ASP A 16 -6.52 31.37 -16.35
N SER A 17 -5.70 32.42 -16.27
CA SER A 17 -4.26 32.29 -16.01
C SER A 17 -3.94 31.83 -14.58
N LEU A 18 -4.76 32.23 -13.60
CA LEU A 18 -4.64 31.82 -12.20
C LEU A 18 -5.04 30.35 -12.01
N ASP A 19 -6.13 29.92 -12.65
CA ASP A 19 -6.56 28.52 -12.64
C ASP A 19 -5.51 27.62 -13.33
N SER A 20 -5.03 28.04 -14.50
CA SER A 20 -3.94 27.34 -15.22
C SER A 20 -2.66 27.21 -14.38
N ALA A 21 -2.27 28.25 -13.65
CA ALA A 21 -1.11 28.22 -12.75
C ALA A 21 -1.33 27.31 -11.53
N GLN A 22 -2.55 27.28 -10.96
CA GLN A 22 -2.88 26.36 -9.87
C GLN A 22 -2.77 24.91 -10.31
N TRP A 23 -3.31 24.56 -11.47
CA TRP A 23 -3.20 23.20 -12.02
C TRP A 23 -1.77 22.80 -12.36
N LEU A 24 -0.95 23.74 -12.83
CA LEU A 24 0.47 23.51 -13.02
C LEU A 24 1.15 23.13 -11.70
N HIS A 25 0.90 23.86 -10.62
CA HIS A 25 1.46 23.54 -9.31
C HIS A 25 0.98 22.19 -8.76
N ILE A 26 -0.29 21.84 -8.97
CA ILE A 26 -0.83 20.53 -8.59
C ILE A 26 -0.14 19.41 -9.37
N SER A 27 -0.03 19.54 -10.70
CA SER A 27 0.64 18.53 -11.54
C SER A 27 2.10 18.36 -11.17
N GLU A 28 2.85 19.44 -10.99
CA GLU A 28 4.26 19.38 -10.58
C GLU A 28 4.43 18.76 -9.18
N THR A 29 3.51 19.05 -8.25
CA THR A 29 3.52 18.41 -6.92
C THR A 29 3.31 16.90 -7.02
N VAL A 30 2.35 16.45 -7.83
CA VAL A 30 2.11 15.01 -8.04
C VAL A 30 3.32 14.33 -8.67
N LYS A 31 4.01 14.97 -9.64
CA LYS A 31 5.26 14.45 -10.20
C LYS A 31 6.37 14.31 -9.16
N LEU A 32 6.52 15.29 -8.27
CA LEU A 32 7.50 15.22 -7.18
C LEU A 32 7.16 14.11 -6.17
N LEU A 33 5.89 13.88 -5.88
CA LEU A 33 5.44 12.76 -5.05
C LEU A 33 5.74 11.42 -5.72
N LEU A 34 5.42 11.28 -7.01
CA LEU A 34 5.75 10.09 -7.81
C LEU A 34 7.25 9.80 -7.79
N LEU A 35 8.10 10.81 -7.99
CA LEU A 35 9.54 10.66 -7.92
C LEU A 35 10.00 10.22 -6.52
N SER A 36 9.45 10.82 -5.47
CA SER A 36 9.80 10.48 -4.08
C SER A 36 9.45 9.03 -3.75
N ILE A 37 8.31 8.54 -4.26
CA ILE A 37 7.87 7.17 -4.02
C ILE A 37 8.64 6.18 -4.90
N ALA A 38 8.95 6.54 -6.15
CA ALA A 38 9.82 5.72 -7.00
C ALA A 38 11.22 5.53 -6.38
N GLN A 39 11.74 6.53 -5.66
CA GLN A 39 12.99 6.39 -4.89
C GLN A 39 12.86 5.41 -3.72
N ILE A 40 11.72 5.42 -3.02
CA ILE A 40 11.43 4.45 -1.95
C ILE A 40 11.28 3.04 -2.53
N GLU A 41 10.57 2.89 -3.65
CA GLU A 41 10.39 1.62 -4.36
C GLU A 41 11.73 1.05 -4.81
N LEU A 42 12.60 1.85 -5.44
CA LEU A 42 13.94 1.43 -5.83
C LEU A 42 14.77 0.92 -4.62
N THR A 43 14.68 1.64 -3.49
CA THR A 43 15.36 1.23 -2.25
C THR A 43 14.82 -0.09 -1.71
N LEU A 44 13.51 -0.33 -1.86
CA LEU A 44 12.91 -1.60 -1.48
C LEU A 44 13.29 -2.70 -2.45
N THR A 45 13.16 -2.52 -3.76
CA THR A 45 13.58 -3.52 -4.76
C THR A 45 15.04 -3.93 -4.60
N ASP A 46 15.95 -2.99 -4.28
CA ASP A 46 17.34 -3.32 -3.95
C ASP A 46 17.46 -4.21 -2.70
N GLY A 47 16.56 -4.07 -1.73
CA GLY A 47 16.42 -4.93 -0.56
C GLY A 47 15.65 -6.24 -0.81
N GLU A 48 14.85 -6.32 -1.86
CA GLU A 48 13.91 -7.41 -2.13
C GLU A 48 14.64 -8.73 -2.37
N HIS A 49 15.75 -8.69 -3.10
CA HIS A 49 16.56 -9.88 -3.34
C HIS A 49 17.10 -10.48 -2.02
N ASN A 50 17.40 -9.64 -1.02
CA ASN A 50 17.88 -10.12 0.27
C ASN A 50 16.73 -10.68 1.11
N VAL A 51 15.57 -10.04 1.08
CA VAL A 51 14.43 -10.40 1.91
C VAL A 51 13.66 -11.61 1.37
N THR A 52 13.43 -11.68 0.06
CA THR A 52 12.80 -12.85 -0.59
C THR A 52 13.67 -14.10 -0.42
N GLY A 53 15.00 -13.96 -0.54
CA GLY A 53 15.95 -15.03 -0.25
C GLY A 53 15.88 -15.51 1.21
N LEU A 54 15.80 -14.58 2.17
CA LEU A 54 15.60 -14.89 3.58
C LEU A 54 14.27 -15.60 3.85
N GLY A 55 13.17 -15.16 3.24
CA GLY A 55 11.86 -15.81 3.37
C GLY A 55 11.87 -17.27 2.90
N SER A 56 12.53 -17.55 1.76
CA SER A 56 12.74 -18.91 1.27
C SER A 56 13.55 -19.74 2.27
N LEU A 57 14.67 -19.21 2.78
CA LEU A 57 15.49 -19.90 3.77
C LEU A 57 14.71 -20.26 5.03
N PHE A 58 13.85 -19.36 5.53
CA PHE A 58 13.01 -19.64 6.69
C PHE A 58 11.93 -20.70 6.39
N THR A 59 11.38 -20.70 5.18
CA THR A 59 10.42 -21.72 4.73
C THR A 59 11.09 -23.09 4.64
N ASP A 60 12.28 -23.16 4.04
CA ASP A 60 13.09 -24.38 3.96
C ASP A 60 13.48 -24.87 5.38
N MET A 61 13.89 -23.96 6.27
CA MET A 61 14.16 -24.28 7.67
C MET A 61 12.93 -24.86 8.37
N ALA A 62 11.74 -24.29 8.14
CA ALA A 62 10.50 -24.78 8.74
C ALA A 62 10.17 -26.20 8.26
N GLU A 63 10.34 -26.48 6.96
CA GLU A 63 10.14 -27.80 6.39
C GLU A 63 11.10 -28.83 6.99
N GLN A 64 12.40 -28.52 7.01
CA GLN A 64 13.43 -29.39 7.59
C GLN A 64 13.20 -29.62 9.09
N LEU A 65 12.84 -28.59 9.86
CA LEU A 65 12.50 -28.70 11.28
C LEU A 65 11.26 -29.56 11.51
N ARG A 66 10.25 -29.46 10.64
CA ARG A 66 9.05 -30.30 10.71
C ARG A 66 9.40 -31.77 10.52
N GLU A 67 10.25 -32.10 9.55
CA GLU A 67 10.72 -33.48 9.32
C GLU A 67 11.55 -34.01 10.49
N VAL A 68 12.49 -33.21 11.01
CA VAL A 68 13.31 -33.57 12.17
C VAL A 68 12.43 -33.80 13.41
N ASN A 69 11.50 -32.88 13.69
CA ASN A 69 10.60 -33.02 14.83
C ASN A 69 9.69 -34.23 14.70
N ALA A 70 9.13 -34.49 13.51
CA ALA A 70 8.32 -35.68 13.24
C ALA A 70 9.12 -36.97 13.47
N TRP A 71 10.38 -37.01 13.02
CA TRP A 71 11.26 -38.15 13.27
C TRP A 71 11.56 -38.34 14.77
N LEU A 72 11.86 -37.26 15.50
CA LEU A 72 12.11 -37.30 16.96
C LEU A 72 10.90 -37.81 17.77
N GLU A 73 9.68 -37.57 17.29
CA GLU A 73 8.46 -38.11 17.91
C GLU A 73 8.33 -39.63 17.74
N THR A 74 8.89 -40.22 16.67
CA THR A 74 8.89 -41.69 16.47
C THR A 74 9.86 -42.44 17.36
N GLN A 75 10.84 -41.75 17.95
CA GLN A 75 11.89 -42.36 18.76
C GLN A 75 11.47 -42.37 20.24
N GLU A 76 11.32 -43.57 20.82
CA GLU A 76 10.89 -43.77 22.21
C GLU A 76 11.86 -43.16 23.24
N ASP A 77 13.16 -43.16 22.96
CA ASP A 77 14.22 -42.67 23.86
C ASP A 77 14.55 -41.17 23.74
N THR A 78 13.79 -40.40 22.95
CA THR A 78 14.07 -38.96 22.81
C THR A 78 13.75 -38.22 24.10
N PRO A 79 14.73 -37.51 24.71
CA PRO A 79 14.49 -36.71 25.92
C PRO A 79 13.42 -35.64 25.68
N ALA A 80 12.55 -35.43 26.68
CA ALA A 80 11.48 -34.43 26.60
C ALA A 80 12.01 -33.03 26.27
N GLU A 81 13.16 -32.66 26.84
CA GLU A 81 13.86 -31.40 26.59
C GLU A 81 14.21 -31.19 25.11
N ILE A 82 14.61 -32.24 24.40
CA ILE A 82 14.94 -32.16 22.96
C ILE A 82 13.67 -31.92 22.14
N ARG A 83 12.55 -32.57 22.51
CA ARG A 83 11.24 -32.35 21.86
C ARG A 83 10.73 -30.94 22.10
N ASP A 84 10.91 -30.42 23.32
CA ASP A 84 10.54 -29.04 23.67
C ASP A 84 11.36 -28.01 22.89
N HIS A 85 12.68 -28.17 22.81
CA HIS A 85 13.54 -27.30 22.00
C HIS A 85 13.17 -27.34 20.52
N GLY A 86 12.87 -28.52 19.97
CA GLY A 86 12.46 -28.70 18.58
C GLY A 86 11.16 -27.96 18.25
N ARG A 87 10.14 -28.06 19.13
CA ARG A 87 8.90 -27.28 19.00
C ARG A 87 9.12 -25.79 19.15
N HIS A 88 9.96 -25.38 20.10
CA HIS A 88 10.27 -23.97 20.32
C HIS A 88 10.96 -23.35 19.10
N LEU A 89 11.93 -24.06 18.52
CA LEU A 89 12.65 -23.60 17.34
C LEU A 89 11.71 -23.51 16.13
N ALA A 90 10.82 -24.49 15.93
CA ALA A 90 9.79 -24.40 14.89
C ALA A 90 8.89 -23.17 15.07
N GLY A 91 8.49 -22.85 16.30
CA GLY A 91 7.74 -21.64 16.61
C GLY A 91 8.52 -20.36 16.26
N LYS A 92 9.81 -20.30 16.57
CA LYS A 92 10.68 -19.15 16.24
C LYS A 92 10.89 -18.97 14.74
N VAL A 93 11.02 -20.07 13.99
CA VAL A 93 11.09 -20.01 12.53
C VAL A 93 9.77 -19.48 11.96
N ASN A 94 8.63 -19.92 12.49
CA ASN A 94 7.33 -19.40 12.08
C ASN A 94 7.15 -17.89 12.38
N GLU A 95 7.57 -17.42 13.56
CA GLU A 95 7.63 -15.99 13.87
C GLU A 95 8.47 -15.21 12.83
N GLY A 96 9.61 -15.79 12.41
CA GLY A 96 10.45 -15.23 11.36
C GLY A 96 9.75 -15.15 9.99
N ILE A 97 9.03 -16.21 9.58
CA ILE A 97 8.24 -16.23 8.34
C ILE A 97 7.21 -15.10 8.34
N VAL A 98 6.43 -14.96 9.43
CA VAL A 98 5.43 -13.89 9.58
C VAL A 98 6.08 -12.51 9.51
N ALA A 99 7.25 -12.33 10.13
CA ALA A 99 7.99 -11.07 10.04
C ALA A 99 8.44 -10.75 8.62
N PHE A 100 8.76 -11.75 7.78
CA PHE A 100 9.10 -11.53 6.37
C PHE A 100 7.88 -11.21 5.50
N GLN A 101 6.70 -11.75 5.83
CA GLN A 101 5.45 -11.38 5.13
C GLN A 101 5.13 -9.87 5.27
N PHE A 102 5.59 -9.20 6.34
CA PHE A 102 5.47 -7.74 6.46
C PHE A 102 6.16 -7.00 5.31
N TYR A 103 7.30 -7.51 4.87
CA TYR A 103 8.06 -6.89 3.79
C TYR A 103 7.34 -7.00 2.45
N ASP A 104 6.81 -8.19 2.12
CA ASP A 104 5.98 -8.39 0.93
C ASP A 104 4.77 -7.45 0.93
N ARG A 105 4.08 -7.38 2.07
CA ARG A 105 2.94 -6.46 2.25
C ARG A 105 3.34 -4.98 2.10
N LEU A 106 4.52 -4.59 2.60
CA LEU A 106 5.02 -3.22 2.45
C LEU A 106 5.30 -2.88 0.99
N SER A 107 5.97 -3.78 0.26
CA SER A 107 6.24 -3.63 -1.17
C SER A 107 4.95 -3.49 -1.97
N GLN A 108 3.98 -4.38 -1.73
CA GLN A 108 2.67 -4.34 -2.39
C GLN A 108 1.92 -3.03 -2.13
N ARG A 109 1.87 -2.57 -0.87
CA ARG A 109 1.17 -1.32 -0.52
C ARG A 109 1.82 -0.11 -1.18
N LEU A 110 3.15 -0.08 -1.31
CA LEU A 110 3.83 1.00 -2.02
C LEU A 110 3.56 0.98 -3.51
N ASN A 111 3.55 -0.20 -4.13
CA ASN A 111 3.18 -0.33 -5.54
C ASN A 111 1.74 0.18 -5.80
N HIS A 112 0.80 -0.06 -4.87
CA HIS A 112 -0.54 0.52 -4.94
C HIS A 112 -0.52 2.06 -4.89
N VAL A 113 0.31 2.65 -4.04
CA VAL A 113 0.46 4.12 -3.94
C VAL A 113 1.06 4.69 -5.23
N VAL A 114 2.13 4.09 -5.77
CA VAL A 114 2.74 4.48 -7.05
C VAL A 114 1.70 4.46 -8.16
N THR A 115 1.00 3.33 -8.31
CA THR A 115 -0.04 3.15 -9.31
C THR A 115 -1.13 4.21 -9.18
N GLY A 116 -1.61 4.46 -7.94
CA GLY A 116 -2.66 5.45 -7.71
C GLY A 116 -2.25 6.87 -8.06
N LEU A 117 -1.03 7.27 -7.72
CA LEU A 117 -0.50 8.59 -8.10
C LEU A 117 -0.24 8.71 -9.59
N ALA A 118 0.20 7.64 -10.27
CA ALA A 118 0.44 7.66 -11.70
C ALA A 118 -0.87 7.84 -12.48
N LEU A 119 -1.93 7.13 -12.07
CA LEU A 119 -3.27 7.33 -12.63
C LEU A 119 -3.81 8.74 -12.36
N THR A 120 -3.51 9.29 -11.18
CA THR A 120 -3.89 10.67 -10.83
C THR A 120 -3.16 11.70 -11.69
N GLU A 121 -1.86 11.50 -11.96
CA GLU A 121 -1.07 12.36 -12.84
C GLU A 121 -1.63 12.38 -14.27
N GLU A 122 -2.04 11.22 -14.80
CA GLU A 122 -2.65 11.13 -16.13
C GLU A 122 -3.95 11.93 -16.23
N VAL A 123 -4.83 11.84 -15.22
CA VAL A 123 -6.08 12.63 -15.17
C VAL A 123 -5.80 14.13 -15.05
N LEU A 124 -4.77 14.52 -14.29
CA LEU A 124 -4.42 15.92 -14.09
C LEU A 124 -3.76 16.57 -15.33
N ARG A 125 -3.10 15.78 -16.17
CA ARG A 125 -2.40 16.25 -17.37
C ARG A 125 -3.37 16.65 -18.49
N ASP A 126 -4.52 16.00 -18.57
CA ASP A 126 -5.55 16.31 -19.56
C ASP A 126 -6.62 17.27 -18.99
N GLU A 127 -6.78 18.42 -19.64
CA GLU A 127 -7.75 19.45 -19.22
C GLU A 127 -9.20 18.95 -19.28
N HIS A 128 -9.52 18.05 -20.21
CA HIS A 128 -10.86 17.49 -20.30
C HIS A 128 -11.12 16.49 -19.17
N SER A 129 -10.15 15.63 -18.87
CA SER A 129 -10.24 14.64 -17.80
C SER A 129 -10.26 15.30 -16.42
N ARG A 130 -9.41 16.31 -16.16
CA ARG A 130 -9.36 16.97 -14.84
C ARG A 130 -10.66 17.66 -14.44
N THR A 131 -11.43 18.14 -15.42
CA THR A 131 -12.72 18.83 -15.21
C THR A 131 -13.92 17.87 -15.25
N SER A 132 -13.68 16.61 -15.62
CA SER A 132 -14.73 15.59 -15.75
C SER A 132 -14.92 14.81 -14.47
N GLU A 133 -16.09 14.96 -13.84
CA GLU A 133 -16.49 14.16 -12.67
C GLU A 133 -16.40 12.65 -12.97
N HIS A 134 -16.79 12.23 -14.18
CA HIS A 134 -16.73 10.83 -14.59
C HIS A 134 -15.29 10.28 -14.63
N ALA A 135 -14.31 11.10 -15.05
CA ALA A 135 -12.92 10.68 -15.06
C ALA A 135 -12.41 10.46 -13.62
N TRP A 136 -12.79 11.32 -12.69
CA TRP A 136 -12.46 11.16 -11.27
C TRP A 136 -13.14 9.94 -10.63
N GLU A 137 -14.39 9.65 -10.95
CA GLU A 137 -15.08 8.42 -10.50
C GLU A 137 -14.40 7.15 -11.03
N MET A 138 -13.98 7.16 -12.30
CA MET A 138 -13.24 6.04 -12.89
C MET A 138 -11.88 5.86 -12.23
N LEU A 139 -11.16 6.95 -11.97
CA LEU A 139 -9.89 6.95 -11.23
C LEU A 139 -10.06 6.32 -9.84
N GLN A 140 -11.02 6.82 -9.05
CA GLN A 140 -11.28 6.32 -7.70
C GLN A 140 -11.65 4.83 -7.70
N ARG A 141 -12.49 4.39 -8.64
CA ARG A 141 -12.83 2.97 -8.81
C ARG A 141 -11.63 2.12 -9.16
N THR A 142 -10.77 2.61 -10.04
CA THR A 142 -9.57 1.89 -10.49
C THR A 142 -8.60 1.74 -9.32
N ILE A 143 -8.31 2.82 -8.59
CA ILE A 143 -7.46 2.78 -7.39
C ILE A 143 -8.05 1.83 -6.34
N LYS A 144 -9.35 1.93 -6.05
CA LYS A 144 -9.99 1.05 -5.08
C LYS A 144 -9.91 -0.43 -5.47
N SER A 145 -9.94 -0.74 -6.76
CA SER A 145 -9.87 -2.12 -7.26
C SER A 145 -8.50 -2.78 -7.05
N THR A 146 -7.43 -1.99 -6.87
CA THR A 146 -6.08 -2.54 -6.60
C THR A 146 -5.94 -3.02 -5.16
N TYR A 147 -6.78 -2.54 -4.24
CA TYR A 147 -6.74 -3.00 -2.85
C TYR A 147 -7.31 -4.42 -2.71
N SER A 148 -6.53 -5.28 -2.07
CA SER A 148 -6.88 -6.67 -1.80
C SER A 148 -7.70 -6.84 -0.52
N LEU A 149 -7.50 -5.96 0.47
CA LEU A 149 -8.14 -6.06 1.78
C LEU A 149 -9.41 -5.22 1.86
N ASP A 150 -10.50 -5.78 2.39
CA ASP A 150 -11.77 -5.07 2.53
C ASP A 150 -11.69 -3.90 3.52
N CYS A 151 -10.85 -4.01 4.56
CA CYS A 151 -10.59 -2.90 5.48
C CYS A 151 -9.87 -1.73 4.80
N GLU A 152 -8.99 -1.98 3.81
CA GLU A 152 -8.36 -0.92 3.01
C GLU A 152 -9.37 -0.23 2.09
N ARG A 153 -10.24 -1.01 1.43
CA ARG A 153 -11.32 -0.46 0.58
C ARG A 153 -12.30 0.39 1.38
N LYS A 154 -12.64 -0.04 2.60
CA LYS A 154 -13.52 0.71 3.50
C LYS A 154 -12.86 2.00 3.98
N MET A 155 -11.58 1.95 4.38
CA MET A 155 -10.82 3.14 4.74
C MET A 155 -10.81 4.15 3.59
N PHE A 156 -10.58 3.70 2.36
CA PHE A 156 -10.62 4.54 1.17
C PHE A 156 -11.99 5.24 0.99
N ASP A 157 -13.09 4.49 1.12
CA ASP A 157 -14.45 5.07 1.04
C ASP A 157 -14.71 6.12 2.11
N LEU A 158 -14.29 5.86 3.36
CA LEU A 158 -14.48 6.78 4.48
C LEU A 158 -13.74 8.10 4.24
N VAL A 159 -12.49 8.03 3.76
CA VAL A 159 -11.70 9.22 3.43
C VAL A 159 -12.36 10.02 2.31
N LEU A 160 -12.85 9.35 1.25
CA LEU A 160 -13.56 10.03 0.15
C LEU A 160 -14.90 10.65 0.58
N GLN A 161 -15.56 10.08 1.59
CA GLN A 161 -16.77 10.65 2.20
C GLN A 161 -16.48 11.87 3.10
N GLY A 162 -15.21 12.26 3.25
CA GLY A 162 -14.80 13.42 4.03
C GLY A 162 -14.40 13.11 5.47
N MET A 163 -14.29 11.83 5.85
CA MET A 163 -13.72 11.46 7.15
C MET A 163 -12.25 11.90 7.21
N PRO A 164 -11.80 12.54 8.31
CA PRO A 164 -10.39 12.85 8.49
C PRO A 164 -9.53 11.58 8.43
N LEU A 165 -8.42 11.64 7.70
CA LEU A 165 -7.55 10.48 7.47
C LEU A 165 -7.11 9.78 8.77
N HIS A 166 -6.82 10.54 9.83
CA HIS A 166 -6.41 10.00 11.11
C HIS A 166 -7.50 9.17 11.80
N GLU A 167 -8.78 9.56 11.65
CA GLU A 167 -9.92 8.80 12.18
C GLU A 167 -10.15 7.51 11.39
N ALA A 168 -10.07 7.60 10.05
CA ALA A 168 -10.18 6.43 9.17
C ALA A 168 -9.06 5.41 9.45
N LEU A 169 -7.84 5.88 9.72
CA LEU A 169 -6.71 5.03 10.12
C LEU A 169 -6.92 4.37 11.48
N SER A 170 -7.51 5.07 12.45
CA SER A 170 -7.84 4.47 13.76
C SER A 170 -8.86 3.34 13.61
N GLN A 171 -9.90 3.52 12.79
CA GLN A 171 -10.89 2.46 12.53
C GLN A 171 -10.27 1.29 11.78
N TYR A 172 -9.38 1.55 10.81
CA TYR A 172 -8.63 0.50 10.13
C TYR A 172 -7.80 -0.33 11.10
N GLN A 173 -7.07 0.31 12.03
CA GLN A 173 -6.26 -0.40 13.02
C GLN A 173 -7.13 -1.27 13.93
N ASP A 174 -8.26 -0.75 14.41
CA ASP A 174 -9.19 -1.50 15.25
C ASP A 174 -9.80 -2.71 14.54
N GLU A 175 -10.14 -2.58 13.26
CA GLU A 175 -10.67 -3.68 12.44
C GLU A 175 -9.60 -4.70 12.06
N HIS A 176 -8.41 -4.24 11.67
CA HIS A 176 -7.27 -5.08 11.30
C HIS A 176 -6.75 -5.89 12.49
N LEU A 177 -6.69 -5.30 13.68
CA LEU A 177 -6.32 -5.99 14.92
C LEU A 177 -7.39 -7.03 15.32
N LYS A 178 -8.68 -6.75 15.09
CA LYS A 178 -9.77 -7.72 15.30
C LYS A 178 -9.72 -8.87 14.30
N GLN A 179 -9.35 -8.60 13.05
CA GLN A 179 -9.16 -9.62 12.02
C GLN A 179 -7.94 -10.50 12.33
N ASN A 180 -6.76 -9.94 12.65
CA ASN A 180 -5.58 -10.75 12.99
C ASN A 180 -5.73 -11.57 14.28
N ASN A 181 -6.58 -11.16 15.24
CA ASN A 181 -6.90 -11.98 16.41
C ASN A 181 -7.86 -13.14 16.10
N ASN A 182 -8.65 -13.05 15.04
CA ASN A 182 -9.50 -14.14 14.54
C ASN A 182 -8.79 -14.99 13.48
N ASP A 183 -7.82 -14.42 12.76
CA ASP A 183 -7.00 -15.08 11.72
C ASP A 183 -5.69 -15.63 12.30
N ILE A 184 -5.78 -16.39 13.40
CA ILE A 184 -4.92 -17.58 13.56
C ILE A 184 -5.53 -18.69 12.70
N GLU A 185 -5.86 -18.39 11.44
CA GLU A 185 -6.30 -19.36 10.46
C GLU A 185 -5.62 -19.01 9.14
N LEU A 186 -4.64 -19.85 8.79
CA LEU A 186 -4.11 -20.09 7.45
C LEU A 186 -3.92 -18.86 6.55
N PHE A 187 -2.72 -18.28 6.59
CA PHE A 187 -2.04 -17.80 5.38
C PHE A 187 -0.55 -18.12 5.45
#